data_AF-I8T6C7-F1
#
_entry.id   AF-I8T6C7-F1
#
_cell.length_a   1.000
_cell.length_b   1.000
_cell.length_c   1.000
_cell.angle_alpha   90.00
_cell.angle_beta   90.00
_cell.angle_gamma   90.00
#
_symmetry.space_group_name_H-M   'P 1'
#
loop_
_entity.id
_entity.type
_entity.pdbx_description
1 polymer ?
#
loop_
_entity_poly.entity_id
_entity_poly.type
_entity_poly.pdbx_seq_one_letter_code
_entity_poly.pdbx_strand_id
1 'polypeptide(L)'
;MRMVEGDRSFSGLSLREVTREAGVVPTAFYRHYATMEELGLDLVAESFETLRRMIRSVRSEGLPTDRIITSSVELLVKHVHAHRRHFGFIARERYGGYASLREAIRREIRLFAAELSTDLARFPLLDRWATEDLQMLASLMVNAMVSIAEDILDAPQRPDAEADIIRRAEKQLVFMTLGIPAWRSQPPR
;
A
#
# COMPACT_ATOMS: atom_id res chain seq x y z
N MET A 1 21.39 -0.17 4.08
CA MET A 1 20.71 -0.84 2.94
C MET A 1 20.19 0.20 1.95
N ARG A 2 21.03 0.60 0.99
CA ARG A 2 20.81 1.67 -0.02
C ARG A 2 20.56 1.06 -1.42
N MET A 3 19.82 -0.06 -1.48
CA MET A 3 19.71 -0.90 -2.68
C MET A 3 18.66 -0.46 -3.72
N VAL A 4 18.01 0.68 -3.54
CA VAL A 4 16.72 0.95 -4.18
C VAL A 4 16.66 2.35 -4.80
N GLU A 5 17.64 2.69 -5.65
CA GLU A 5 17.68 3.97 -6.38
C GLU A 5 17.83 3.78 -7.90
N GLY A 6 17.31 2.69 -8.47
CA GLY A 6 17.29 2.47 -9.92
C GLY A 6 15.96 1.92 -10.42
N ASP A 7 15.63 2.25 -11.66
CA ASP A 7 14.43 1.85 -12.43
C ASP A 7 14.37 0.33 -12.75
N ARG A 8 15.12 -0.50 -12.00
CA ARG A 8 15.25 -1.94 -12.22
C ARG A 8 14.45 -2.70 -11.16
N SER A 9 13.65 -3.67 -11.61
CA SER A 9 12.95 -4.63 -10.73
C SER A 9 13.96 -5.49 -9.96
N PHE A 10 13.58 -5.95 -8.78
CA PHE A 10 14.36 -6.78 -7.87
C PHE A 10 14.86 -8.07 -8.52
N SER A 11 14.08 -8.67 -9.43
CA SER A 11 14.52 -9.83 -10.22
C SER A 11 15.71 -9.54 -11.14
N GLY A 12 16.01 -8.27 -11.41
CA GLY A 12 17.18 -7.83 -12.18
C GLY A 12 18.42 -7.56 -11.33
N LEU A 13 18.35 -7.70 -9.99
CA LEU A 13 19.49 -7.53 -9.09
C LEU A 13 20.27 -8.84 -8.95
N SER A 14 21.59 -8.76 -9.06
CA SER A 14 22.47 -9.89 -8.78
C SER A 14 22.75 -10.01 -7.28
N LEU A 15 22.95 -11.25 -6.79
CA LEU A 15 23.37 -11.51 -5.41
C LEU A 15 24.65 -10.74 -5.03
N ARG A 16 25.57 -10.56 -5.99
CA ARG A 16 26.80 -9.77 -5.80
C ARG A 16 26.52 -8.28 -5.58
N GLU A 17 25.55 -7.70 -6.29
CA GLU A 17 25.09 -6.32 -6.05
C GLU A 17 24.52 -6.20 -4.63
N VAL A 18 23.69 -7.16 -4.22
CA VAL A 18 23.07 -7.20 -2.89
C VAL A 18 24.10 -7.27 -1.78
N THR A 19 24.99 -8.25 -1.84
CA THR A 19 25.95 -8.48 -0.76
C THR A 19 26.95 -7.33 -0.65
N ARG A 20 27.35 -6.75 -1.79
CA ARG A 20 28.21 -5.56 -1.82
C ARG A 20 27.56 -4.37 -1.12
N GLU A 21 26.28 -4.09 -1.42
CA GLU A 21 25.56 -2.98 -0.80
C GLU A 21 25.24 -3.23 0.69
N ALA A 22 25.10 -4.50 1.08
CA ALA A 22 24.95 -4.90 2.47
C ALA A 22 26.29 -4.94 3.24
N GLY A 23 27.43 -4.79 2.57
CA GLY A 23 28.77 -4.86 3.20
C GLY A 23 29.15 -6.27 3.67
N VAL A 24 28.57 -7.31 3.05
CA VAL A 24 28.82 -8.72 3.40
C VAL A 24 29.41 -9.49 2.22
N VAL A 25 30.10 -10.60 2.52
CA VAL A 25 30.56 -11.52 1.48
C VAL A 25 29.39 -12.33 0.91
N PRO A 26 29.41 -12.70 -0.39
CA PRO A 26 28.34 -13.49 -1.02
C PRO A 26 27.96 -14.78 -0.28
N THR A 27 28.93 -15.45 0.35
CA THR A 27 28.70 -16.68 1.11
C THR A 27 27.90 -16.47 2.39
N ALA A 28 27.89 -15.25 2.96
CA ALA A 28 27.09 -14.93 4.13
C ALA A 28 25.60 -14.85 3.80
N PHE A 29 25.23 -14.58 2.54
CA PHE A 29 23.84 -14.55 2.08
C PHE A 29 23.12 -15.86 2.41
N TYR A 30 23.76 -16.99 2.09
CA TYR A 30 23.20 -18.33 2.25
C TYR A 30 23.02 -18.78 3.70
N ARG A 31 23.47 -17.98 4.67
CA ARG A 31 23.15 -18.20 6.09
C ARG A 31 21.74 -17.72 6.45
N HIS A 32 21.19 -16.81 5.67
CA HIS A 32 19.91 -16.16 5.92
C HIS A 32 18.87 -16.53 4.86
N TYR A 33 19.28 -16.67 3.60
CA TYR A 33 18.37 -16.91 2.49
C TYR A 33 18.97 -17.94 1.54
N ALA A 34 18.18 -18.94 1.15
CA ALA A 34 18.56 -19.90 0.13
C ALA A 34 18.56 -19.26 -1.27
N THR A 35 17.70 -18.26 -1.50
CA THR A 35 17.53 -17.63 -2.81
C THR A 35 17.28 -16.13 -2.74
N MET A 36 17.51 -15.42 -3.85
CA MET A 36 17.11 -14.02 -4.01
C MET A 36 15.60 -13.83 -3.84
N GLU A 37 14.80 -14.76 -4.37
CA GLU A 37 13.34 -14.74 -4.26
C GLU A 37 12.87 -14.78 -2.79
N GLU A 38 13.51 -15.60 -1.95
CA GLU A 38 13.23 -15.68 -0.52
C GLU A 38 13.53 -14.36 0.21
N LEU A 39 14.70 -13.74 -0.05
CA LEU A 39 14.98 -12.39 0.43
C LEU A 39 13.90 -11.39 -0.01
N GLY A 40 13.45 -11.50 -1.27
CA GLY A 40 12.40 -10.65 -1.81
C GLY A 40 11.07 -10.79 -1.06
N LEU A 41 10.67 -12.01 -0.71
CA LEU A 41 9.46 -12.29 0.07
C LEU A 41 9.54 -11.71 1.49
N ASP A 42 10.69 -11.81 2.13
CA ASP A 42 10.91 -11.22 3.46
C ASP A 42 10.87 -9.69 3.40
N LEU A 43 11.44 -9.07 2.36
CA LEU A 43 11.33 -7.63 2.13
C LEU A 43 9.87 -7.18 1.88
N VAL A 44 9.07 -7.99 1.19
CA VAL A 44 7.62 -7.75 1.05
C VAL A 44 6.97 -7.78 2.44
N ALA A 45 7.23 -8.82 3.24
CA ALA A 45 6.67 -8.97 4.57
C ALA A 45 7.03 -7.79 5.50
N GLU A 46 8.30 -7.39 5.55
CA GLU A 46 8.79 -6.25 6.35
C GLU A 46 8.13 -4.93 5.92
N SER A 47 7.98 -4.73 4.62
CA SER A 47 7.33 -3.54 4.06
C SER A 47 5.87 -3.46 4.49
N PHE A 48 5.12 -4.57 4.41
CA PHE A 48 3.72 -4.63 4.84
C PHE A 48 3.55 -4.59 6.36
N GLU A 49 4.49 -5.12 7.14
CA GLU A 49 4.49 -4.97 8.60
C GLU A 49 4.61 -3.50 9.01
N THR A 50 5.48 -2.74 8.32
CA THR A 50 5.63 -1.30 8.54
C THR A 50 4.33 -0.56 8.23
N LEU A 51 3.66 -0.90 7.11
CA LEU A 51 2.34 -0.34 6.77
C LEU A 51 1.27 -0.65 7.82
N ARG A 52 1.22 -1.89 8.32
CA ARG A 52 0.26 -2.30 9.35
C ARG A 52 0.47 -1.55 10.66
N ARG A 53 1.71 -1.36 11.09
CA ARG A 53 2.03 -0.59 12.30
C ARG A 53 1.53 0.84 12.20
N MET A 54 1.73 1.47 11.04
CA MET A 54 1.18 2.80 10.73
C MET A 54 -0.35 2.83 10.79
N ILE A 55 -1.04 1.90 10.13
CA ILE A 55 -2.52 1.90 10.11
C ILE A 55 -3.07 1.70 11.53
N ARG A 56 -2.43 0.83 12.32
CA ARG A 56 -2.79 0.60 13.72
C ARG A 56 -2.60 1.85 14.59
N SER A 57 -1.50 2.59 14.44
CA SER A 57 -1.28 3.82 15.21
C SER A 57 -2.36 4.85 14.95
N VAL A 58 -2.79 4.96 13.70
CA VAL A 58 -3.84 5.90 13.29
C VAL A 58 -5.21 5.50 13.80
N ARG A 59 -5.54 4.21 13.71
CA ARG A 59 -6.79 3.68 14.31
C ARG A 59 -6.84 3.91 15.82
N SER A 60 -5.70 3.87 16.52
CA SER A 60 -5.65 4.13 17.97
C SER A 60 -5.75 5.61 18.35
N GLU A 61 -5.22 6.51 17.52
CA GLU A 61 -5.30 7.96 17.73
C GLU A 61 -6.70 8.50 17.39
N GLY A 62 -7.41 7.81 16.49
CA GLY A 62 -8.72 8.22 15.99
C GLY A 62 -8.58 9.33 14.94
N LEU A 63 -9.34 9.23 13.86
CA LEU A 63 -9.44 10.29 12.86
C LEU A 63 -10.70 11.13 13.08
N PRO A 64 -10.63 12.46 12.95
CA PRO A 64 -11.80 13.33 13.05
C PRO A 64 -12.80 12.95 11.96
N THR A 65 -14.04 12.65 12.35
CA THR A 65 -15.07 12.08 11.46
C THR A 65 -15.42 12.98 10.28
N ASP A 66 -15.33 14.29 10.45
CA ASP A 66 -15.59 15.32 9.44
C ASP A 66 -14.46 15.49 8.41
N ARG A 67 -13.26 14.96 8.69
CA ARG A 67 -12.08 15.08 7.81
C ARG A 67 -11.38 13.75 7.53
N ILE A 68 -12.07 12.61 7.72
CA ILE A 68 -11.50 11.27 7.54
C ILE A 68 -10.76 11.13 6.21
N ILE A 69 -11.34 11.61 5.11
CA ILE A 69 -10.72 11.51 3.77
C ILE A 69 -9.41 12.29 3.72
N THR A 70 -9.45 13.60 3.99
CA THR A 70 -8.26 14.47 3.99
C THR A 70 -7.19 13.94 4.92
N SER A 71 -7.54 13.61 6.17
CA SER A 71 -6.57 13.08 7.13
C SER A 71 -5.98 11.74 6.71
N SER A 72 -6.75 10.88 6.03
CA SER A 72 -6.24 9.59 5.50
C SER A 72 -5.23 9.81 4.36
N VAL A 73 -5.47 10.78 3.48
CA VAL A 73 -4.56 11.11 2.37
C VAL A 73 -3.28 11.76 2.91
N GLU A 74 -3.39 12.78 3.78
CA GLU A 74 -2.23 13.44 4.40
C GLU A 74 -1.34 12.44 5.16
N LEU A 75 -1.98 11.51 5.85
CA LEU A 75 -1.31 10.44 6.57
C LEU A 75 -0.58 9.49 5.61
N LEU A 76 -1.21 9.08 4.51
CA LEU A 76 -0.56 8.28 3.48
C LEU A 76 0.69 9.00 2.96
N VAL A 77 0.56 10.27 2.58
CA VAL A 77 1.66 11.10 2.07
C VAL A 77 2.82 11.13 3.05
N LYS A 78 2.55 11.47 4.32
CA LYS A 78 3.56 11.50 5.39
C LYS A 78 4.35 10.19 5.48
N HIS A 79 3.67 9.06 5.34
CA HIS A 79 4.30 7.74 5.48
C HIS A 79 4.99 7.25 4.22
N VAL A 80 4.49 7.59 3.04
CA VAL A 80 5.20 7.36 1.78
C VAL A 80 6.55 8.08 1.84
N HIS A 81 6.60 9.31 2.35
CA HIS A 81 7.84 10.05 2.56
C HIS A 81 8.74 9.41 3.61
N ALA A 82 8.20 9.06 4.78
CA ALA A 82 8.98 8.46 5.87
C ALA A 82 9.54 7.06 5.52
N HIS A 83 8.84 6.30 4.68
CA HIS A 83 9.15 4.90 4.35
C HIS A 83 9.29 4.67 2.85
N ARG A 84 9.81 5.67 2.11
CA ARG A 84 9.92 5.67 0.64
C ARG A 84 10.49 4.39 0.05
N ARG A 85 11.45 3.76 0.73
CA ARG A 85 12.07 2.50 0.31
C ARG A 85 11.10 1.31 0.30
N HIS A 86 10.30 1.15 1.36
CA HIS A 86 9.30 0.08 1.45
C HIS A 86 8.21 0.28 0.40
N PHE A 87 7.64 1.48 0.31
CA PHE A 87 6.61 1.79 -0.69
C PHE A 87 7.15 1.64 -2.11
N GLY A 88 8.36 2.13 -2.40
CA GLY A 88 8.99 1.97 -3.70
C GLY A 88 9.22 0.50 -4.06
N PHE A 89 9.62 -0.33 -3.10
CA PHE A 89 9.79 -1.77 -3.32
C PHE A 89 8.48 -2.43 -3.72
N ILE A 90 7.39 -2.17 -2.98
CA ILE A 90 6.06 -2.68 -3.31
C ILE A 90 5.58 -2.18 -4.69
N ALA A 91 5.73 -0.88 -4.97
CA ALA A 91 5.34 -0.25 -6.23
C ALA A 91 6.02 -0.87 -7.46
N ARG A 92 7.30 -1.25 -7.36
CA ARG A 92 8.02 -1.89 -8.47
C ARG A 92 7.68 -3.37 -8.63
N GLU A 93 7.60 -4.11 -7.53
CA GLU A 93 7.46 -5.58 -7.58
C GLU A 93 6.02 -6.06 -7.75
N ARG A 94 5.01 -5.19 -7.62
CA ARG A 94 3.60 -5.55 -7.86
C ARG A 94 3.29 -5.92 -9.32
N TYR A 95 4.05 -5.37 -10.28
CA TYR A 95 3.87 -5.62 -11.71
C TYR A 95 5.06 -6.37 -12.33
N GLY A 96 6.28 -6.14 -11.81
CA GLY A 96 7.51 -6.81 -12.21
C GLY A 96 7.84 -8.05 -11.38
N GLY A 97 9.09 -8.50 -11.44
CA GLY A 97 9.63 -9.45 -10.47
C GLY A 97 9.24 -10.92 -10.61
N TYR A 98 9.47 -11.66 -9.52
CA TYR A 98 9.06 -13.05 -9.35
C TYR A 98 7.54 -13.16 -9.19
N ALA A 99 6.95 -14.26 -9.69
CA ALA A 99 5.52 -14.50 -9.54
C ALA A 99 5.10 -14.60 -8.07
N SER A 100 5.93 -15.21 -7.23
CA SER A 100 5.72 -15.31 -5.78
C SER A 100 5.62 -13.94 -5.10
N LEU A 101 6.48 -12.97 -5.47
CA LEU A 101 6.46 -11.61 -4.95
C LEU A 101 5.17 -10.90 -5.33
N ARG A 102 4.76 -10.99 -6.62
CA ARG A 102 3.49 -10.41 -7.07
C ARG A 102 2.29 -10.98 -6.31
N GLU A 103 2.24 -12.29 -6.13
CA GLU A 103 1.14 -12.94 -5.41
C GLU A 103 1.16 -12.59 -3.91
N ALA A 104 2.34 -12.48 -3.31
CA ALA A 104 2.47 -11.99 -1.94
C ALA A 104 1.91 -10.58 -1.81
N ILE A 105 2.34 -9.64 -2.65
CA ILE A 105 1.86 -8.24 -2.61
C ILE A 105 0.34 -8.16 -2.83
N ARG A 106 -0.19 -8.90 -3.81
CA ARG A 106 -1.64 -8.94 -4.09
C ARG A 106 -2.43 -9.46 -2.90
N ARG A 107 -1.94 -10.51 -2.24
CA ARG A 107 -2.56 -11.06 -1.04
C ARG A 107 -2.62 -10.01 0.07
N GLU A 108 -1.52 -9.30 0.32
CA GLU A 108 -1.46 -8.28 1.36
C GLU A 108 -2.41 -7.10 1.08
N ILE A 109 -2.51 -6.65 -0.18
CA ILE A 109 -3.48 -5.61 -0.59
C ILE A 109 -4.92 -6.08 -0.37
N ARG A 110 -5.24 -7.34 -0.70
CA ARG A 110 -6.57 -7.92 -0.44
C ARG A 110 -6.88 -8.00 1.05
N LEU A 111 -5.90 -8.35 1.88
CA LEU A 111 -6.07 -8.36 3.34
C LEU A 111 -6.38 -6.95 3.87
N PHE A 112 -5.71 -5.91 3.37
CA PHE A 112 -6.06 -4.54 3.74
C PHE A 112 -7.47 -4.14 3.31
N ALA A 113 -7.90 -4.52 2.11
CA ALA A 113 -9.28 -4.29 1.68
C ALA A 113 -10.29 -5.00 2.60
N ALA A 114 -10.00 -6.24 3.01
CA ALA A 114 -10.87 -6.97 3.93
C ALA A 114 -10.95 -6.33 5.33
N GLU A 115 -9.81 -5.85 5.85
CA GLU A 115 -9.78 -5.08 7.10
C GLU A 115 -10.59 -3.78 6.98
N LEU A 116 -10.41 -3.04 5.88
CA LEU A 116 -11.15 -1.79 5.65
C LEU A 116 -12.66 -2.07 5.49
N SER A 117 -13.06 -3.14 4.82
CA SER A 117 -14.47 -3.56 4.73
C SER A 117 -15.08 -3.79 6.12
N THR A 118 -14.31 -4.38 7.04
CA THR A 118 -14.74 -4.58 8.44
C THR A 118 -14.91 -3.25 9.17
N ASP A 119 -14.04 -2.27 8.91
CA ASP A 119 -14.17 -0.93 9.49
C ASP A 119 -15.37 -0.16 8.88
N LEU A 120 -15.59 -0.28 7.57
CA LEU A 120 -16.70 0.36 6.86
C LEU A 120 -18.06 -0.13 7.38
N ALA A 121 -18.18 -1.41 7.73
CA ALA A 121 -19.39 -1.99 8.31
C ALA A 121 -19.83 -1.33 9.64
N ARG A 122 -18.92 -0.58 10.30
CA ARG A 122 -19.22 0.11 11.57
C ARG A 122 -19.87 1.48 11.37
N PHE A 123 -19.89 1.99 10.14
CA PHE A 123 -20.52 3.28 9.84
C PHE A 123 -22.03 3.10 9.70
N PRO A 124 -22.86 3.94 10.35
CA PRO A 124 -24.32 3.81 10.30
C PRO A 124 -24.94 3.88 8.88
N LEU A 125 -24.26 4.48 7.91
CA LEU A 125 -24.72 4.51 6.52
C LEU A 125 -24.44 3.21 5.74
N LEU A 126 -23.54 2.37 6.26
CA LEU A 126 -22.98 1.20 5.59
C LEU A 126 -23.25 -0.11 6.36
N ASP A 127 -23.78 -0.04 7.59
CA ASP A 127 -24.02 -1.18 8.48
C ASP A 127 -25.01 -2.23 7.91
N ARG A 128 -25.86 -1.83 6.97
CA ARG A 128 -26.84 -2.69 6.28
C ARG A 128 -26.38 -3.17 4.90
N TRP A 129 -25.19 -2.78 4.45
CA TRP A 129 -24.68 -3.24 3.16
C TRP A 129 -24.30 -4.72 3.22
N ALA A 130 -24.50 -5.41 2.11
CA ALA A 130 -23.99 -6.75 1.91
C ALA A 130 -22.46 -6.76 2.03
N THR A 131 -21.92 -7.86 2.54
CA THR A 131 -20.46 -8.01 2.72
C THR A 131 -19.73 -7.85 1.39
N GLU A 132 -20.31 -8.35 0.29
CA GLU A 132 -19.77 -8.24 -1.06
C GLU A 132 -19.62 -6.77 -1.50
N ASP A 133 -20.61 -5.93 -1.21
CA ASP A 133 -20.58 -4.50 -1.57
C ASP A 133 -19.58 -3.73 -0.71
N LEU A 134 -19.47 -4.06 0.58
CA LEU A 134 -18.46 -3.49 1.46
C LEU A 134 -17.05 -3.87 1.01
N GLN A 135 -16.84 -5.12 0.60
CA GLN A 135 -15.57 -5.60 0.07
C GLN A 135 -15.22 -4.93 -1.26
N MET A 136 -16.22 -4.72 -2.13
CA MET A 136 -16.04 -3.97 -3.37
C MET A 136 -15.62 -2.52 -3.09
N LEU A 137 -16.36 -1.80 -2.24
CA LEU A 137 -16.05 -0.41 -1.88
C LEU A 137 -14.65 -0.30 -1.25
N ALA A 138 -14.35 -1.16 -0.27
CA ALA A 138 -13.04 -1.19 0.37
C ALA A 138 -11.92 -1.47 -0.64
N SER A 139 -12.13 -2.41 -1.56
CA SER A 139 -11.16 -2.71 -2.63
C SER A 139 -10.93 -1.51 -3.53
N LEU A 140 -11.97 -0.76 -3.91
CA LEU A 140 -11.82 0.46 -4.72
C LEU A 140 -11.00 1.52 -3.99
N MET A 141 -11.30 1.76 -2.71
CA MET A 141 -10.58 2.74 -1.89
C MET A 141 -9.11 2.35 -1.69
N VAL A 142 -8.83 1.09 -1.35
CA VAL A 142 -7.46 0.61 -1.14
C VAL A 142 -6.66 0.67 -2.45
N ASN A 143 -7.21 0.24 -3.58
CA ASN A 143 -6.51 0.33 -4.86
C ASN A 143 -6.22 1.77 -5.27
N ALA A 144 -7.15 2.71 -5.02
CA ALA A 144 -6.90 4.13 -5.23
C ALA A 144 -5.75 4.62 -4.36
N MET A 145 -5.74 4.31 -3.06
CA MET A 145 -4.67 4.71 -2.15
C MET A 145 -3.30 4.15 -2.55
N VAL A 146 -3.25 2.90 -3.04
CA VAL A 146 -2.00 2.33 -3.54
C VAL A 146 -1.53 3.05 -4.81
N SER A 147 -2.44 3.37 -5.74
CA SER A 147 -2.09 4.16 -6.93
C SER A 147 -1.59 5.56 -6.56
N ILE A 148 -2.17 6.20 -5.55
CA ILE A 148 -1.72 7.51 -5.07
C ILE A 148 -0.34 7.41 -4.43
N ALA A 149 -0.05 6.33 -3.69
CA ALA A 149 1.28 6.10 -3.14
C ALA A 149 2.35 5.95 -4.25
N GLU A 150 2.01 5.23 -5.33
CA GLU A 150 2.85 5.13 -6.53
C GLU A 150 3.09 6.51 -7.16
N ASP A 151 2.02 7.29 -7.36
CA ASP A 151 2.13 8.63 -7.93
C ASP A 151 3.01 9.58 -7.10
N ILE A 152 2.96 9.49 -5.76
CA ILE A 152 3.81 10.29 -4.86
C ILE A 152 5.29 9.88 -4.98
N LEU A 153 5.57 8.58 -5.17
CA LEU A 153 6.93 8.09 -5.35
C LEU A 153 7.55 8.57 -6.67
N ASP A 154 6.72 8.66 -7.70
CA ASP A 154 7.12 9.06 -9.06
C ASP A 154 6.99 10.58 -9.28
N ALA A 155 6.42 11.31 -8.32
CA ALA A 155 6.24 12.74 -8.41
C ALA A 155 7.58 13.45 -8.63
N PRO A 156 7.67 14.38 -9.60
CA PRO A 156 8.84 15.23 -9.74
C PRO A 156 9.03 16.05 -8.46
N GLN A 157 10.28 16.39 -8.14
CA GLN A 157 10.66 17.19 -6.96
C GLN A 157 10.24 18.67 -7.11
N ARG A 158 8.93 18.90 -7.29
CA ARG A 158 8.30 20.21 -7.40
C ARG A 158 7.07 20.24 -6.48
N PRO A 159 6.92 21.27 -5.61
CA PRO A 159 5.82 21.31 -4.63
C PRO A 159 4.41 21.27 -5.23
N ASP A 160 4.22 21.73 -6.47
CA ASP A 160 2.93 21.76 -7.15
C ASP A 160 2.45 20.36 -7.55
N ALA A 161 3.36 19.48 -7.98
CA ALA A 161 3.01 18.15 -8.47
C ALA A 161 2.40 17.26 -7.38
N GLU A 162 2.99 17.26 -6.17
CA GLU A 162 2.45 16.49 -5.05
C GLU A 162 1.10 17.03 -4.59
N ALA A 163 0.94 18.35 -4.54
CA ALA A 163 -0.34 18.97 -4.17
C ALA A 163 -1.47 18.60 -5.15
N ASP A 164 -1.17 18.46 -6.45
CA ASP A 164 -2.12 17.95 -7.44
C ASP A 164 -2.51 16.49 -7.19
N ILE A 165 -1.54 15.64 -6.84
CA ILE A 165 -1.78 14.23 -6.50
C ILE A 165 -2.69 14.13 -5.28
N ILE A 166 -2.41 14.90 -4.22
CA ILE A 166 -3.22 14.94 -2.98
C ILE A 166 -4.65 15.38 -3.31
N ARG A 167 -4.82 16.50 -4.03
CA ARG A 167 -6.16 16.99 -4.42
C ARG A 167 -6.94 15.96 -5.23
N ARG A 168 -6.26 15.23 -6.13
CA ARG A 168 -6.88 14.17 -6.93
C ARG A 168 -7.29 12.99 -6.04
N ALA A 169 -6.44 12.57 -5.11
CA ALA A 169 -6.74 11.50 -4.16
C ALA A 169 -8.01 11.81 -3.34
N GLU A 170 -8.08 13.02 -2.77
CA GLU A 170 -9.24 13.47 -2.02
C GLU A 170 -10.52 13.46 -2.87
N LYS A 171 -10.46 14.03 -4.08
CA LYS A 171 -11.60 14.03 -5.00
C LYS A 171 -12.06 12.63 -5.37
N GLN A 172 -11.15 11.69 -5.61
CA GLN A 172 -11.49 10.30 -5.92
C GLN A 172 -12.22 9.64 -4.75
N LEU A 173 -11.69 9.77 -3.53
CA LEU A 173 -12.33 9.21 -2.34
C LEU A 173 -13.68 9.87 -2.05
N VAL A 174 -13.78 11.20 -2.16
CA VAL A 174 -15.06 11.93 -2.04
C VAL A 174 -16.05 11.41 -3.07
N PHE A 175 -15.65 11.30 -4.33
CA PHE A 175 -16.52 10.80 -5.39
C PHE A 175 -17.06 9.39 -5.10
N MET A 176 -16.21 8.48 -4.62
CA MET A 176 -16.64 7.15 -4.18
C MET A 176 -17.67 7.24 -3.05
N THR A 177 -17.45 8.09 -2.05
CA THR A 177 -18.38 8.25 -0.92
C THR A 177 -19.70 8.91 -1.30
N LEU A 178 -19.73 9.80 -2.29
CA LEU A 178 -20.96 10.40 -2.80
C LEU A 178 -21.89 9.38 -3.46
N GLY A 179 -21.34 8.25 -3.95
CA GLY A 179 -22.12 7.14 -4.49
C GLY A 179 -22.84 6.31 -3.42
N ILE A 180 -22.38 6.35 -2.16
CA ILE A 180 -22.90 5.51 -1.07
C ILE A 180 -24.42 5.67 -0.88
N PRO A 181 -24.99 6.88 -0.74
CA PRO A 181 -26.43 7.01 -0.48
C PRO A 181 -27.32 6.54 -1.64
N ALA A 182 -26.79 6.53 -2.86
CA ALA A 182 -27.51 6.11 -4.06
C ALA A 182 -27.37 4.61 -4.37
N TRP A 183 -26.39 3.94 -3.77
CA TRP A 183 -26.14 2.52 -3.98
C TRP A 183 -27.22 1.67 -3.31
N ARG A 184 -27.80 0.73 -4.09
CA ARG A 184 -28.82 -0.19 -3.60
C ARG A 184 -28.18 -1.54 -3.30
N SER A 185 -27.56 -1.63 -2.12
CA SER A 185 -27.02 -2.90 -1.65
C SER A 185 -28.16 -3.89 -1.43
N GLN A 186 -28.03 -5.10 -1.98
CA GLN A 186 -28.98 -6.19 -1.75
C GLN A 186 -28.34 -7.18 -0.78
N PRO A 187 -28.95 -7.46 0.40
CA PRO A 187 -28.43 -8.51 1.26
C PRO A 187 -28.43 -9.86 0.52
N PRO A 188 -27.49 -10.77 0.83
CA PRO A 188 -27.44 -12.08 0.18
C PRO A 188 -28.80 -12.79 0.35
N ARG A 189 -29.28 -13.39 -0.76
CA ARG A 189 -30.52 -14.18 -0.79
C ARG A 189 -30.42 -15.45 0.04
#